data_AF-A0A8J5NEW0-F1
#
_entry.id   AF-A0A8J5NEW0-F1
#
_cell.length_a   1.000
_cell.length_b   1.000
_cell.length_c   1.000
_cell.angle_alpha   90.00
_cell.angle_beta   90.00
_cell.angle_gamma   90.00
#
_symmetry.space_group_name_H-M   'P 1'
#
loop_
_entity.id
_entity.type
_entity.pdbx_description
1 polymer ?
#
loop_
_entity_poly.entity_id
_entity_poly.type
_entity_poly.pdbx_seq_one_letter_code
_entity_poly.pdbx_strand_id
1 'polypeptide(L)'
;MAEPHPESPPRDDADTSQQPYGNQAKQHPHYRPSYNPSDTVKPSPDITICGIGLCLPGGIRNYDDYWNLLYIGLNARCPITRSRYHIHGFDESLGGKHPIKAGHGYFLDDDLACLDTSFFPLTKSELGMIDPHQRLLLEVTRECLDDAGEVNYRGNNIGCYVGTFGEDWLLMNTMEPL
;
A
#
# COMPACT_ATOMS: atom_id res chain seq x y z
N MET A 1 50.29 -54.50 -10.68
CA MET A 1 51.37 -54.24 -9.72
C MET A 1 51.48 -52.73 -9.58
N ALA A 2 50.78 -52.19 -8.60
CA ALA A 2 50.79 -50.78 -8.19
C ALA A 2 50.36 -50.79 -6.71
N GLU A 3 51.19 -50.22 -5.85
CA GLU A 3 51.08 -50.30 -4.40
C GLU A 3 49.90 -49.47 -3.84
N PRO A 4 49.27 -49.89 -2.74
CA PRO A 4 48.13 -49.20 -2.14
C PRO A 4 48.54 -48.01 -1.24
N HIS A 5 47.82 -46.91 -1.39
CA HIS A 5 47.92 -45.67 -0.61
C HIS A 5 47.45 -45.86 0.85
N PRO A 6 48.06 -45.18 1.85
CA PRO A 6 47.74 -45.37 3.26
C PRO A 6 46.42 -44.72 3.72
N GLU A 7 45.71 -45.47 4.56
CA GLU A 7 44.46 -45.15 5.27
C GLU A 7 44.53 -43.85 6.09
N SER A 8 43.47 -43.05 5.97
CA SER A 8 43.20 -41.91 6.84
C SER A 8 42.50 -42.38 8.12
N PRO A 9 42.85 -41.85 9.31
CA PRO A 9 42.29 -42.32 10.57
C PRO A 9 40.80 -41.98 10.72
N PRO A 10 40.05 -42.82 11.47
CA PRO A 10 38.60 -42.76 11.59
C PRO A 10 38.11 -41.53 12.35
N ARG A 11 36.93 -41.06 11.96
CA ARG A 11 36.19 -39.98 12.62
C ARG A 11 35.56 -40.54 13.90
N ASP A 12 35.84 -39.90 15.03
CA ASP A 12 35.31 -40.28 16.34
C ASP A 12 33.77 -40.20 16.35
N ASP A 13 33.15 -41.35 16.62
CA ASP A 13 31.76 -41.46 17.04
C ASP A 13 31.68 -41.18 18.55
N ALA A 14 31.14 -40.03 18.94
CA ALA A 14 30.84 -39.75 20.34
C ALA A 14 29.47 -39.10 20.50
N ASP A 15 28.57 -39.94 21.01
CA ASP A 15 27.54 -39.66 22.01
C ASP A 15 26.32 -38.79 21.62
N THR A 16 25.21 -39.49 21.41
CA THR A 16 23.85 -38.97 21.48
C THR A 16 23.51 -38.67 22.94
N SER A 17 23.70 -37.42 23.36
CA SER A 17 23.03 -36.88 24.53
C SER A 17 22.39 -35.53 24.16
N GLN A 18 21.06 -35.53 24.17
CA GLN A 18 20.20 -34.37 23.97
C GLN A 18 20.62 -33.22 24.90
N GLN A 19 21.18 -32.15 24.35
CA GLN A 19 21.25 -30.87 25.04
C GLN A 19 20.04 -30.02 24.61
N PRO A 20 19.18 -29.59 25.54
CA PRO A 20 18.05 -28.75 25.21
C PRO A 20 18.57 -27.37 24.77
N TYR A 21 17.97 -26.82 23.71
CA TYR A 21 18.15 -25.45 23.28
C TYR A 21 17.94 -24.52 24.48
N GLY A 22 19.05 -24.05 25.06
CA GLY A 22 19.08 -23.01 26.07
C GLY A 22 18.60 -21.71 25.44
N ASN A 23 17.32 -21.40 25.65
CA ASN A 23 16.74 -20.09 25.37
C ASN A 23 17.43 -19.04 26.25
N GLN A 24 18.59 -18.54 25.85
CA GLN A 24 19.13 -17.29 26.37
C GLN A 24 18.46 -16.13 25.63
N ALA A 25 17.16 -15.98 25.86
CA ALA A 25 16.50 -14.70 25.67
C ALA A 25 17.20 -13.72 26.62
N LYS A 26 18.06 -12.85 26.07
CA LYS A 26 18.49 -11.65 26.78
C LYS A 26 17.20 -10.97 27.23
N GLN A 27 16.92 -10.99 28.53
CA GLN A 27 15.79 -10.29 29.10
C GLN A 27 16.01 -8.81 28.81
N HIS A 28 15.41 -8.32 27.73
CA HIS A 28 15.17 -6.89 27.59
C HIS A 28 14.35 -6.51 28.83
N PRO A 29 14.81 -5.55 29.65
CA PRO A 29 14.05 -5.14 30.82
C PRO A 29 12.65 -4.82 30.35
N HIS A 30 11.67 -5.57 30.86
CA HIS A 30 10.27 -5.31 30.59
C HIS A 30 10.03 -3.86 30.99
N TYR A 31 9.81 -3.00 30.00
CA TYR A 31 9.30 -1.65 30.24
C TYR A 31 7.89 -1.85 30.78
N ARG A 32 7.81 -1.94 32.10
CA ARG A 32 6.56 -1.92 32.84
C ARG A 32 6.40 -0.46 33.23
N PRO A 33 5.47 0.29 32.60
CA PRO A 33 5.20 1.65 33.04
C PRO A 33 4.91 1.59 34.53
N SER A 34 5.74 2.24 35.35
CA SER A 34 5.43 2.41 36.76
C SER A 34 4.21 3.33 36.79
N TYR A 35 3.02 2.74 36.94
CA TYR A 35 1.81 3.53 37.13
C TYR A 35 1.93 4.25 38.46
N ASN A 36 2.31 5.52 38.41
CA ASN A 36 2.27 6.39 39.57
C ASN A 36 0.86 7.01 39.61
N PRO A 37 0.05 6.77 40.65
CA PRO A 37 -1.29 7.35 40.77
C PRO A 37 -1.29 8.89 40.88
N SER A 38 -0.12 9.52 41.00
CA SER A 38 0.07 10.98 40.92
C SER A 38 0.49 11.49 39.52
N ASP A 39 0.69 10.60 38.54
CA ASP A 39 0.78 10.98 37.14
C ASP A 39 -0.62 11.36 36.67
N THR A 40 -0.96 12.64 36.79
CA THR A 40 -2.13 13.18 36.10
C THR A 40 -1.93 12.90 34.61
N VAL A 41 -2.74 12.00 34.04
CA VAL A 41 -2.81 11.80 32.59
C VAL A 41 -3.12 13.17 32.00
N LYS A 42 -2.11 13.84 31.43
CA LYS A 42 -2.36 15.06 30.68
C LYS A 42 -3.33 14.67 29.57
N PRO A 43 -4.47 15.37 29.43
CA PRO A 43 -5.32 15.12 28.28
C PRO A 43 -4.46 15.29 27.03
N SER A 44 -4.57 14.32 26.11
CA SER A 44 -3.94 14.46 24.81
C SER A 44 -4.43 15.76 24.18
N PRO A 45 -3.54 16.52 23.51
CA PRO A 45 -3.97 17.72 22.80
C PRO A 45 -5.06 17.36 21.79
N ASP A 46 -6.01 18.28 21.61
CA ASP A 46 -7.05 18.14 20.58
C ASP A 46 -6.42 18.10 19.19
N ILE A 47 -7.00 17.29 18.31
CA ILE A 47 -6.54 17.13 16.92
C ILE A 47 -7.56 17.82 16.01
N THR A 48 -7.06 18.67 15.12
CA THR A 48 -7.87 19.36 14.11
C THR A 48 -7.51 18.84 12.72
N ILE A 49 -8.53 18.69 11.87
CA ILE A 49 -8.34 18.40 10.44
C ILE A 49 -8.26 19.75 9.73
N CYS A 50 -7.08 20.07 9.19
CA CYS A 50 -6.82 21.38 8.59
C CYS A 50 -7.01 21.41 7.07
N GLY A 51 -7.00 20.24 6.40
CA GLY A 51 -7.22 20.15 4.96
C GLY A 51 -7.66 18.76 4.53
N ILE A 52 -8.22 18.68 3.33
CA ILE A 52 -8.71 17.45 2.71
C ILE A 52 -8.33 17.39 1.23
N GLY A 53 -7.76 16.27 0.81
CA GLY A 53 -7.58 15.93 -0.61
C GLY A 53 -8.56 14.83 -1.00
N LEU A 54 -9.21 14.95 -2.15
CA LEU A 54 -10.20 14.00 -2.63
C LEU A 54 -9.93 13.65 -4.09
N CYS A 55 -9.96 12.35 -4.40
CA CYS A 55 -10.06 11.86 -5.77
C CYS A 55 -11.05 10.70 -5.76
N LEU A 56 -12.28 10.99 -6.17
CA LEU A 56 -13.40 10.05 -6.10
C LEU A 56 -14.09 9.90 -7.47
N PRO A 57 -14.76 8.76 -7.69
CA PRO A 57 -15.53 8.51 -8.91
C PRO A 57 -16.54 9.62 -9.23
N GLY A 58 -16.77 9.89 -10.52
CA GLY A 58 -17.66 10.96 -10.98
C GLY A 58 -17.01 12.34 -11.00
N GLY A 59 -15.70 12.41 -11.19
CA GLY A 59 -14.94 13.65 -11.34
C GLY A 59 -14.77 14.48 -10.07
N ILE A 60 -14.96 13.88 -8.90
CA ILE A 60 -14.93 14.60 -7.62
C ILE A 60 -13.49 14.81 -7.18
N ARG A 61 -13.08 16.09 -7.08
CA ARG A 61 -11.71 16.49 -6.75
C ARG A 61 -11.60 17.40 -5.52
N ASN A 62 -12.73 17.84 -4.95
CA ASN A 62 -12.74 18.74 -3.80
C ASN A 62 -13.99 18.52 -2.92
N TYR A 63 -14.02 19.19 -1.76
CA TYR A 63 -15.09 19.03 -0.79
C TYR A 63 -16.43 19.55 -1.30
N ASP A 64 -16.46 20.58 -2.15
CA ASP A 64 -17.69 21.15 -2.72
C ASP A 64 -18.37 20.15 -3.66
N ASP A 65 -17.59 19.51 -4.55
CA ASP A 65 -18.08 18.46 -5.45
C ASP A 65 -18.64 17.27 -4.67
N TYR A 66 -17.90 16.83 -3.63
CA TYR A 66 -18.32 15.72 -2.79
C TYR A 66 -19.58 16.06 -2.01
N TRP A 67 -19.66 17.27 -1.42
CA TRP A 67 -20.83 17.73 -0.71
C TRP A 67 -22.05 17.83 -1.63
N ASN A 68 -21.88 18.36 -2.84
CA ASN A 68 -22.95 18.43 -3.83
C ASN A 68 -23.48 17.04 -4.21
N LEU A 69 -22.59 16.05 -4.40
CA LEU A 69 -23.01 14.68 -4.65
C LEU A 69 -23.89 14.15 -3.50
N LEU A 70 -23.46 14.34 -2.25
CA LEU A 70 -24.19 13.88 -1.06
C LEU A 70 -25.53 14.60 -0.89
N TYR A 71 -25.53 15.92 -1.04
CA TYR A 71 -26.70 16.76 -0.84
C TYR A 71 -27.80 16.46 -1.87
N ILE A 72 -27.42 16.27 -3.14
CA ILE A 72 -28.35 15.93 -4.22
C ILE A 72 -28.74 14.43 -4.16
N GLY A 73 -27.90 13.59 -3.56
CA GLY A 73 -28.10 12.14 -3.50
C GLY A 73 -27.73 11.44 -4.81
N LEU A 74 -26.72 11.95 -5.52
CA LEU A 74 -26.27 11.36 -6.80
C LEU A 74 -25.44 10.09 -6.60
N ASN A 75 -25.40 9.27 -7.63
CA ASN A 75 -24.61 8.04 -7.67
C ASN A 75 -23.59 8.11 -8.82
N ALA A 76 -22.30 8.05 -8.50
CA ALA A 76 -21.20 8.09 -9.46
C ALA A 76 -20.92 6.75 -10.18
N ARG A 77 -21.85 5.79 -10.10
CA ARG A 77 -21.75 4.50 -10.78
C ARG A 77 -21.79 4.70 -12.29
N CYS A 78 -20.78 4.17 -12.98
CA CYS A 78 -20.68 4.23 -14.42
C CYS A 78 -20.49 2.82 -15.02
N PRO A 79 -20.77 2.64 -16.33
CA PRO A 79 -20.44 1.41 -17.03
C PRO A 79 -18.93 1.13 -16.97
N ILE A 80 -18.55 -0.14 -16.92
CA ILE A 80 -17.13 -0.52 -16.97
C ILE A 80 -16.55 -0.07 -18.31
N THR A 81 -15.51 0.75 -18.27
CA THR A 81 -14.85 1.25 -19.47
C THR A 81 -13.93 0.18 -20.06
N ARG A 82 -13.78 0.18 -21.39
CA ARG A 82 -12.84 -0.72 -22.08
C ARG A 82 -11.38 -0.50 -21.66
N SER A 83 -11.05 0.66 -21.10
CA SER A 83 -9.73 0.96 -20.56
C SER A 83 -9.41 0.17 -19.28
N ARG A 84 -10.41 -0.41 -18.60
CA ARG A 84 -10.19 -1.28 -17.42
C ARG A 84 -10.06 -2.73 -17.84
N TYR A 85 -11.07 -3.27 -18.52
CA TYR A 85 -11.01 -4.58 -19.17
C TYR A 85 -12.16 -4.75 -20.17
N HIS A 86 -12.04 -5.76 -21.03
CA HIS A 86 -13.08 -6.07 -22.00
C HIS A 86 -14.17 -6.95 -21.36
N ILE A 87 -15.33 -6.37 -21.05
CA ILE A 87 -16.43 -7.08 -20.38
C ILE A 87 -16.90 -8.35 -21.12
N HIS A 88 -16.90 -8.35 -22.46
CA HIS A 88 -17.29 -9.53 -23.24
C HIS A 88 -16.23 -10.64 -23.23
N GLY A 89 -15.01 -10.36 -22.75
CA GLY A 89 -13.99 -11.38 -22.54
C GLY A 89 -14.23 -12.25 -21.31
N PHE A 90 -15.16 -11.86 -20.44
CA PHE A 90 -15.50 -12.55 -19.18
C PHE A 90 -16.95 -13.02 -19.16
N ASP A 91 -17.58 -13.17 -20.33
CA ASP A 91 -18.94 -13.66 -20.43
C ASP A 91 -19.03 -15.19 -20.26
N GLU A 92 -20.22 -15.69 -19.90
CA GLU A 92 -20.48 -17.12 -19.78
C GLU A 92 -20.49 -17.84 -21.14
N SER A 93 -20.53 -17.09 -22.25
CA SER A 93 -20.69 -17.64 -23.61
C SER A 93 -19.44 -18.32 -24.13
N LEU A 94 -18.27 -17.97 -23.60
CA LEU A 94 -16.97 -18.57 -23.94
C LEU A 94 -16.61 -19.79 -23.09
N GLY A 95 -17.54 -20.35 -22.32
CA GLY A 95 -17.28 -21.48 -21.42
C GLY A 95 -16.39 -21.12 -20.21
N GLY A 96 -16.29 -19.83 -19.90
CA GLY A 96 -15.34 -19.26 -18.94
C GLY A 96 -15.56 -19.74 -17.51
N LYS A 97 -14.48 -20.17 -16.85
CA LYS A 97 -14.43 -20.29 -15.40
C LYS A 97 -14.41 -18.86 -14.81
N HIS A 98 -15.31 -18.56 -13.88
CA HIS A 98 -15.44 -17.27 -13.18
C HIS A 98 -15.95 -16.08 -14.05
N PRO A 99 -17.20 -16.14 -14.55
CA PRO A 99 -17.79 -15.02 -15.30
C PRO A 99 -17.97 -13.79 -14.41
N ILE A 100 -17.67 -12.61 -14.95
CA ILE A 100 -17.92 -11.33 -14.28
C ILE A 100 -19.27 -10.79 -14.76
N LYS A 101 -20.28 -10.84 -13.88
CA LYS A 101 -21.66 -10.40 -14.21
C LYS A 101 -21.90 -8.91 -13.99
N ALA A 102 -20.98 -8.22 -13.32
CA ALA A 102 -21.10 -6.78 -13.08
C ALA A 102 -20.77 -6.02 -14.37
N GLY A 103 -21.72 -5.22 -14.88
CA GLY A 103 -21.51 -4.34 -16.04
C GLY A 103 -21.16 -2.89 -15.68
N HIS A 104 -21.14 -2.56 -14.38
CA HIS A 104 -20.93 -1.21 -13.88
C HIS A 104 -20.08 -1.26 -12.62
N GLY A 105 -19.38 -0.16 -12.35
CA GLY A 105 -18.56 0.03 -11.16
C GLY A 105 -18.44 1.50 -10.82
N TYR A 106 -17.48 1.79 -9.95
CA TYR A 106 -17.08 3.14 -9.62
C TYR A 106 -15.62 3.28 -10.01
N PHE A 107 -15.34 4.17 -10.95
CA PHE A 107 -14.01 4.33 -11.51
C PHE A 107 -13.61 5.79 -11.40
N LEU A 108 -12.32 6.00 -11.15
CA LEU A 108 -11.71 7.31 -11.34
C LEU A 108 -11.67 7.61 -12.84
N ASP A 109 -12.00 8.86 -13.16
CA ASP A 109 -12.07 9.35 -14.54
C ASP A 109 -10.67 9.62 -15.11
N ASP A 110 -9.72 9.92 -14.24
CA ASP A 110 -8.33 10.20 -14.60
C ASP A 110 -7.57 8.93 -14.99
N ASP A 111 -6.54 9.13 -15.83
CA ASP A 111 -5.57 8.09 -16.13
C ASP A 111 -4.63 7.90 -14.93
N LEU A 112 -4.81 6.77 -14.25
CA LEU A 112 -4.00 6.39 -13.08
C LEU A 112 -2.52 6.15 -13.43
N ALA A 113 -2.18 6.06 -14.72
CA ALA A 113 -0.80 6.03 -15.17
C ALA A 113 -0.14 7.42 -15.19
N CYS A 114 -0.88 8.51 -15.06
CA CYS A 114 -0.32 9.86 -15.08
C CYS A 114 0.14 10.33 -13.68
N LEU A 115 1.06 11.29 -13.68
CA LEU A 115 1.51 12.05 -12.52
C LEU A 115 2.02 13.41 -13.00
N ASP A 116 1.76 14.50 -12.29
CA ASP A 116 2.37 15.81 -12.61
C ASP A 116 3.87 15.81 -12.33
N THR A 117 4.66 15.67 -13.40
CA THR A 117 6.13 15.67 -13.34
C THR A 117 6.75 17.04 -13.09
N SER A 118 5.97 18.12 -13.19
CA SER A 118 6.41 19.48 -12.83
C SER A 118 6.59 19.62 -11.32
N PHE A 119 5.78 18.89 -10.54
CA PHE A 119 5.83 18.88 -9.09
C PHE A 119 6.60 17.67 -8.53
N PHE A 120 6.44 16.50 -9.15
CA PHE A 120 7.12 15.26 -8.77
C PHE A 120 8.15 14.87 -9.84
N PRO A 121 9.42 15.26 -9.69
CA PRO A 121 10.44 14.99 -10.69
C PRO A 121 10.76 13.50 -10.74
N LEU A 122 10.14 12.80 -11.70
CA LEU A 122 10.35 11.39 -12.00
C LEU A 122 10.57 11.23 -13.51
N THR A 123 11.48 10.33 -13.88
CA THR A 123 11.71 9.97 -15.27
C THR A 123 10.57 9.10 -15.81
N LYS A 124 10.44 9.01 -17.13
CA LYS A 124 9.45 8.14 -17.79
C LYS A 124 9.59 6.66 -17.41
N SER A 125 10.80 6.22 -17.05
CA SER A 125 11.06 4.83 -16.64
C SER A 125 10.75 4.58 -15.17
N GLU A 126 10.77 5.62 -14.32
CA GLU A 126 10.42 5.51 -12.90
C GLU A 126 8.90 5.60 -12.71
N LEU A 127 8.24 6.54 -13.40
CA LEU A 127 6.85 6.33 -13.82
C LEU A 127 6.78 5.01 -14.59
N GLY A 128 5.66 4.36 -14.82
CA GLY A 128 5.69 3.00 -15.37
C GLY A 128 6.12 1.92 -14.35
N MET A 129 7.15 2.14 -13.52
CA MET A 129 7.52 1.22 -12.42
C MET A 129 6.83 1.51 -11.08
N ILE A 130 6.24 2.69 -10.91
CA ILE A 130 5.53 3.05 -9.66
C ILE A 130 4.09 2.55 -9.72
N ASP A 131 3.59 1.97 -8.63
CA ASP A 131 2.18 1.59 -8.53
C ASP A 131 1.26 2.82 -8.74
N PRO A 132 0.24 2.76 -9.62
CA PRO A 132 -0.76 3.82 -9.79
C PRO A 132 -1.36 4.36 -8.47
N HIS A 133 -1.57 3.51 -7.47
CA HIS A 133 -2.06 3.92 -6.14
C HIS A 133 -1.08 4.85 -5.42
N GLN A 134 0.24 4.63 -5.58
CA GLN A 134 1.26 5.49 -5.00
C GLN A 134 1.31 6.85 -5.71
N ARG A 135 1.14 6.88 -7.03
CA ARG A 135 1.08 8.14 -7.80
C ARG A 135 -0.11 8.98 -7.37
N LEU A 136 -1.28 8.35 -7.27
CA LEU A 136 -2.49 9.01 -6.80
C LEU A 136 -2.34 9.54 -5.37
N LEU A 137 -1.74 8.74 -4.46
CA LEU A 137 -1.47 9.17 -3.10
C LEU A 137 -0.61 10.44 -3.05
N LEU A 138 0.41 10.55 -3.91
CA LEU A 138 1.26 11.74 -3.98
C LEU A 138 0.47 12.99 -4.37
N GLU A 139 -0.36 12.91 -5.41
CA GLU A 139 -1.18 14.03 -5.86
C GLU A 139 -2.20 14.45 -4.79
N VAL A 140 -2.96 13.49 -4.25
CA VAL A 140 -4.00 13.77 -3.24
C VAL A 140 -3.38 14.31 -1.95
N THR A 141 -2.20 13.82 -1.55
CA THR A 141 -1.48 14.38 -0.39
C THR A 141 -1.06 15.82 -0.65
N ARG A 142 -0.64 16.14 -1.88
CA ARG A 142 -0.29 17.50 -2.25
C ARG A 142 -1.50 18.42 -2.24
N GLU A 143 -2.61 18.00 -2.84
CA GLU A 143 -3.87 18.74 -2.84
C GLU A 143 -4.37 18.99 -1.40
N CYS A 144 -4.24 17.99 -0.51
CA CYS A 144 -4.58 18.13 0.91
C CYS A 144 -3.71 19.19 1.62
N LEU A 145 -2.41 19.24 1.33
CA LEU A 145 -1.53 20.27 1.87
C LEU A 145 -1.88 21.67 1.31
N ASP A 146 -2.29 21.76 0.05
CA ASP A 146 -2.74 23.01 -0.56
C ASP A 146 -4.05 23.51 0.06
N ASP A 147 -5.02 22.63 0.27
CA ASP A 147 -6.27 22.95 0.97
C ASP A 147 -6.02 23.43 2.40
N ALA A 148 -5.07 22.81 3.11
CA ALA A 148 -4.64 23.24 4.43
C ALA A 148 -3.87 24.58 4.44
N GLY A 149 -3.45 25.08 3.26
CA GLY A 149 -2.55 26.22 3.15
C GLY A 149 -1.15 25.97 3.73
N GLU A 150 -0.74 24.70 3.84
CA GLU A 150 0.51 24.30 4.47
C GLU A 150 1.67 24.31 3.47
N VAL A 151 2.62 25.24 3.66
CA VAL A 151 3.76 25.45 2.75
C VAL A 151 5.12 25.10 3.37
N ASN A 152 5.19 24.92 4.69
CA ASN A 152 6.44 24.78 5.44
C ASN A 152 6.59 23.37 6.02
N TYR A 153 6.23 22.33 5.28
CA TYR A 153 6.27 20.95 5.76
C TYR A 153 7.65 20.28 5.61
N ARG A 154 8.53 20.80 4.75
CA ARG A 154 9.83 20.17 4.42
C ARG A 154 10.80 20.22 5.60
N GLY A 155 11.34 19.05 5.97
CA GLY A 155 12.31 18.92 7.06
C GLY A 155 11.68 18.86 8.46
N ASN A 156 10.35 18.96 8.56
CA ASN A 156 9.63 18.78 9.82
C ASN A 156 9.35 17.31 10.11
N ASN A 157 9.14 17.01 11.40
CA ASN A 157 8.77 15.68 11.85
C ASN A 157 7.26 15.46 11.63
N ILE A 158 6.91 14.92 10.46
CA ILE A 158 5.52 14.68 10.04
C ILE A 158 5.31 13.17 9.91
N GLY A 159 4.30 12.65 10.62
CA GLY A 159 3.86 11.27 10.46
C GLY A 159 2.99 11.11 9.21
N CYS A 160 3.25 10.05 8.43
CA CYS A 160 2.41 9.67 7.29
C CYS A 160 1.84 8.28 7.56
N TYR A 161 0.51 8.17 7.54
CA TYR A 161 -0.22 6.93 7.79
C TYR A 161 -1.14 6.66 6.61
N VAL A 162 -0.97 5.52 5.95
CA VAL A 162 -1.67 5.20 4.71
C VAL A 162 -2.35 3.84 4.86
N GLY A 163 -3.67 3.81 4.63
CA GLY A 163 -4.41 2.57 4.43
C GLY A 163 -4.43 2.21 2.95
N THR A 164 -3.93 1.04 2.59
CA THR A 164 -3.98 0.51 1.23
C THR A 164 -4.66 -0.84 1.21
N PHE A 165 -5.28 -1.18 0.09
CA PHE A 165 -5.91 -2.48 -0.14
C PHE A 165 -5.72 -2.89 -1.59
N GLY A 166 -5.46 -4.17 -1.81
CA GLY A 166 -5.18 -4.74 -3.13
C GLY A 166 -3.68 -4.78 -3.44
N GLU A 167 -3.26 -5.86 -4.11
CA GLU A 167 -1.90 -6.05 -4.64
C GLU A 167 -1.95 -6.32 -6.15
N ASP A 168 -3.04 -5.89 -6.79
CA ASP A 168 -3.37 -6.25 -8.17
C ASP A 168 -2.29 -5.78 -9.15
N TRP A 169 -1.70 -4.60 -8.91
CA TRP A 169 -0.63 -4.08 -9.76
C TRP A 169 0.66 -4.91 -9.67
N LEU A 170 1.01 -5.35 -8.46
CA LEU A 170 2.13 -6.28 -8.24
C LEU A 170 1.85 -7.63 -8.91
N LEU A 171 0.63 -8.14 -8.79
CA LEU A 171 0.21 -9.38 -9.44
C LEU A 171 0.26 -9.26 -10.97
N MET A 172 -0.21 -8.16 -11.55
CA MET A 172 -0.15 -7.92 -13.00
C MET A 172 1.30 -7.90 -13.51
N ASN A 173 2.19 -7.17 -12.83
CA ASN A 173 3.61 -7.13 -13.21
C ASN A 173 4.34 -8.46 -13.08
N THR A 174 3.88 -9.37 -12.20
CA THR A 174 4.51 -10.70 -12.06
C THR A 174 3.98 -11.70 -13.08
N MET A 175 2.76 -11.50 -13.59
CA MET A 175 2.12 -12.37 -14.57
C MET A 175 2.49 -12.01 -16.02
N GLU A 176 2.91 -10.76 -16.26
CA GLU A 176 3.36 -10.27 -17.55
C GLU A 176 4.89 -10.05 -17.52
N PRO A 177 5.72 -11.06 -17.87
CA PRO A 177 7.16 -10.86 -17.96
C PRO A 177 7.46 -9.89 -19.11
N LEU A 178 8.24 -8.83 -18.79
CA LEU A 178 8.76 -7.83 -19.73
C LEU A 178 9.43 -8.45 -20.98
#